data_AF-A0A2M8Q8S8-F1
#
_entry.id   AF-A0A2M8Q8S8-F1
#
_cell.length_a   1.000
_cell.length_b   1.000
_cell.length_c   1.000
_cell.angle_alpha   90.00
_cell.angle_beta   90.00
_cell.angle_gamma   90.00
#
_symmetry.space_group_name_H-M   'P 1'
#
loop_
_entity.id
_entity.type
_entity.pdbx_description
1 polymer ?
#
loop_
_entity_poly.entity_id
_entity_poly.type
_entity_poly.pdbx_seq_one_letter_code
_entity_poly.pdbx_strand_id
1 'polypeptide(L)'
;VGPREKRPKRVNFWAESGMLRKLDNHPANYEPNEFGTNEFMRFVQEVGAKPYLAANIRGMTAREFNDWVDYCNAPLGTTTWSQVRGTPPFNVEFWGIGNESWGCGGDFRPEEYAVEFRRFTSWVPGFGVPLKFIPAGPNGGDLNWTRGFFEALVRKSPGLLRRVWGWALHYYCGTAGGPVEFNTDEYYELLGRAVRMEQLIRDHWAIMGEYDREHRVKFAIDEWGAWHKAGSEVAPHHLFGQIGTMRDAVIAGLTLDIFHR
;
A
#
# COMPACT_ATOMS: atom_id res chain seq x y z
N VAL A 1 1.73 -18.98 -0.75
CA VAL A 1 3.09 -19.53 -0.93
C VAL A 1 3.01 -21.04 -1.21
N GLY A 2 4.07 -21.65 -1.75
CA GLY A 2 4.12 -23.09 -2.04
C GLY A 2 3.98 -23.45 -3.52
N PRO A 3 3.89 -24.76 -3.85
CA PRO A 3 3.84 -25.25 -5.24
C PRO A 3 2.64 -24.69 -6.02
N ARG A 4 2.86 -24.23 -7.25
CA ARG A 4 1.86 -23.48 -8.05
C ARG A 4 0.58 -24.28 -8.25
N GLU A 5 0.71 -25.56 -8.58
CA GLU A 5 -0.39 -26.50 -8.84
C GLU A 5 -1.26 -26.78 -7.62
N LYS A 6 -0.81 -26.43 -6.41
CA LYS A 6 -1.55 -26.60 -5.15
C LYS A 6 -2.16 -25.29 -4.64
N ARG A 7 -1.93 -24.16 -5.31
CA ARG A 7 -2.46 -22.86 -4.87
C ARG A 7 -3.94 -22.76 -5.23
N PRO A 8 -4.79 -22.21 -4.36
CA PRO A 8 -6.21 -22.08 -4.63
C PRO A 8 -6.45 -21.02 -5.70
N LYS A 9 -7.39 -21.27 -6.61
CA LYS A 9 -8.00 -20.20 -7.41
C LYS A 9 -9.06 -19.49 -6.57
N ARG A 10 -9.10 -18.15 -6.62
CA ARG A 10 -10.01 -17.31 -5.82
C ARG A 10 -10.78 -16.35 -6.71
N VAL A 11 -11.81 -15.72 -6.16
CA VAL A 11 -12.47 -14.57 -6.82
C VAL A 11 -11.53 -13.37 -6.72
N ASN A 12 -11.40 -12.62 -7.81
CA ASN A 12 -10.65 -11.37 -7.84
C ASN A 12 -11.33 -10.36 -6.90
N PHE A 13 -10.55 -9.65 -6.09
CA PHE A 13 -11.04 -8.62 -5.17
C PHE A 13 -11.96 -7.60 -5.86
N TRP A 14 -11.65 -7.24 -7.11
CA TRP A 14 -12.39 -6.26 -7.88
C TRP A 14 -13.49 -6.85 -8.78
N ALA A 15 -13.77 -8.15 -8.69
CA ALA A 15 -14.72 -8.85 -9.57
C ALA A 15 -16.12 -8.20 -9.58
N GLU A 16 -16.59 -7.74 -8.43
CA GLU A 16 -17.90 -7.08 -8.28
C GLU A 16 -17.85 -5.55 -8.48
N SER A 17 -16.71 -5.01 -8.88
CA SER A 17 -16.52 -3.57 -9.07
C SER A 17 -16.62 -3.17 -10.54
N GLY A 18 -17.20 -1.98 -10.75
CA GLY A 18 -17.12 -1.24 -12.01
C GLY A 18 -17.35 -2.09 -13.27
N MET A 19 -16.27 -2.24 -14.05
CA MET A 19 -16.29 -2.94 -15.34
C MET A 19 -16.26 -4.46 -15.22
N LEU A 20 -15.53 -5.02 -14.25
CA LEU A 20 -15.41 -6.47 -14.12
C LEU A 20 -16.74 -7.13 -13.80
N ARG A 21 -17.61 -6.46 -13.03
CA ARG A 21 -18.97 -6.92 -12.75
C ARG A 21 -19.81 -7.15 -14.01
N LYS A 22 -19.50 -6.44 -15.11
CA LYS A 22 -20.22 -6.56 -16.38
C LYS A 22 -19.74 -7.74 -17.23
N LEU A 23 -18.61 -8.35 -16.87
CA LEU A 23 -18.04 -9.48 -17.59
C LEU A 23 -18.56 -10.78 -16.97
N ASP A 24 -19.37 -11.52 -17.72
CA ASP A 24 -19.89 -12.80 -17.25
C ASP A 24 -18.81 -13.90 -17.33
N ASN A 25 -18.54 -14.57 -16.20
CA ASN A 25 -17.59 -15.68 -16.04
C ASN A 25 -16.21 -15.48 -16.72
N HIS A 26 -15.72 -14.24 -16.76
CA HIS A 26 -14.47 -13.90 -17.44
C HIS A 26 -13.25 -14.25 -16.58
N PRO A 27 -12.09 -14.67 -17.17
CA PRO A 27 -10.88 -14.99 -16.40
C PRO A 27 -10.44 -13.89 -15.44
N ALA A 28 -10.61 -12.62 -15.80
CA ALA A 28 -10.29 -11.46 -14.95
C ALA A 28 -11.09 -11.40 -13.63
N ASN A 29 -12.22 -12.11 -13.52
CA ASN A 29 -13.00 -12.21 -12.29
C ASN A 29 -12.36 -13.17 -11.26
N TYR A 30 -11.27 -13.84 -11.63
CA TYR A 30 -10.62 -14.83 -10.79
C TYR A 30 -9.11 -14.55 -10.64
N GLU A 31 -8.58 -14.83 -9.45
CA GLU A 31 -7.15 -14.81 -9.13
C GLU A 31 -6.63 -16.26 -9.08
N PRO A 32 -5.83 -16.72 -10.05
CA PRO A 32 -5.35 -18.10 -10.10
C PRO A 32 -4.22 -18.40 -9.09
N ASN A 33 -3.65 -17.37 -8.45
CA ASN A 33 -2.49 -17.44 -7.56
C ASN A 33 -1.21 -17.97 -8.23
N GLU A 34 -1.11 -17.84 -9.55
CA GLU A 34 0.09 -18.22 -10.30
C GLU A 34 1.29 -17.33 -9.96
N PHE A 35 1.05 -16.05 -9.69
CA PHE A 35 2.05 -15.07 -9.26
C PHE A 35 1.92 -14.81 -7.76
N GLY A 36 2.78 -15.44 -6.96
CA GLY A 36 2.82 -15.29 -5.51
C GLY A 36 4.14 -14.71 -5.02
N THR A 37 4.41 -14.84 -3.72
CA THR A 37 5.63 -14.30 -3.08
C THR A 37 6.91 -14.71 -3.83
N ASN A 38 7.06 -15.97 -4.22
CA ASN A 38 8.29 -16.42 -4.87
C ASN A 38 8.47 -15.80 -6.26
N GLU A 39 7.39 -15.70 -7.04
CA GLU A 39 7.40 -15.06 -8.35
C GLU A 39 7.70 -13.56 -8.24
N PHE A 40 7.06 -12.89 -7.28
CA PHE A 40 7.31 -11.48 -7.00
C PHE A 40 8.75 -11.23 -6.56
N MET A 41 9.27 -12.04 -5.63
CA MET A 41 10.65 -11.87 -5.14
C MET A 41 11.68 -12.12 -6.23
N ARG A 42 11.44 -13.11 -7.12
CA ARG A 42 12.26 -13.29 -8.30
C ARG A 42 12.19 -12.06 -9.21
N PHE A 43 11.00 -11.55 -9.52
CA PHE A 43 10.85 -10.36 -10.34
C PHE A 43 11.60 -9.15 -9.76
N VAL A 44 11.43 -8.89 -8.46
CA VAL A 44 12.14 -7.82 -7.73
C VAL A 44 13.65 -7.94 -7.87
N GLN A 45 14.19 -9.16 -7.78
CA GLN A 45 15.62 -9.42 -7.98
C GLN A 45 16.07 -9.12 -9.42
N GLU A 46 15.31 -9.56 -10.42
CA GLU A 46 15.65 -9.36 -11.84
C GLU A 46 15.66 -7.87 -12.21
N VAL A 47 14.77 -7.06 -11.63
CA VAL A 47 14.72 -5.61 -11.89
C VAL A 47 15.63 -4.79 -10.97
N GLY A 48 16.35 -5.43 -10.04
CA GLY A 48 17.25 -4.76 -9.10
C GLY A 48 16.54 -3.88 -8.06
N ALA A 49 15.28 -4.16 -7.74
CA ALA A 49 14.48 -3.40 -6.79
C ALA A 49 14.59 -3.97 -5.36
N LYS A 50 13.97 -3.28 -4.39
CA LYS A 50 13.72 -3.79 -3.05
C LYS A 50 12.24 -4.13 -2.87
N PRO A 51 11.90 -5.24 -2.18
CA PRO A 51 10.52 -5.61 -1.97
C PRO A 51 9.85 -4.74 -0.89
N TYR A 52 8.61 -4.32 -1.16
CA TYR A 52 7.67 -3.77 -0.19
C TYR A 52 6.41 -4.64 -0.25
N LEU A 53 6.14 -5.41 0.82
CA LEU A 53 5.02 -6.36 0.88
C LEU A 53 3.91 -5.82 1.78
N ALA A 54 2.67 -5.85 1.30
CA ALA A 54 1.48 -5.46 2.08
C ALA A 54 0.81 -6.68 2.74
N ALA A 55 0.70 -6.67 4.06
CA ALA A 55 0.00 -7.66 4.85
C ALA A 55 -1.51 -7.44 4.79
N ASN A 56 -2.28 -8.51 4.60
CA ASN A 56 -3.74 -8.46 4.57
C ASN A 56 -4.31 -8.47 6.00
N ILE A 57 -4.50 -7.32 6.63
CA ILE A 57 -5.04 -7.29 8.00
C ILE A 57 -6.56 -7.53 8.09
N ARG A 58 -7.27 -7.58 6.95
CA ARG A 58 -8.72 -7.83 6.88
C ARG A 58 -9.06 -9.29 7.19
N GLY A 59 -8.25 -10.21 6.67
CA GLY A 59 -8.52 -11.65 6.74
C GLY A 59 -7.38 -12.50 7.28
N MET A 60 -6.15 -11.98 7.32
CA MET A 60 -5.01 -12.68 7.92
C MET A 60 -5.01 -12.47 9.44
N THR A 61 -4.49 -13.43 10.17
CA THR A 61 -4.15 -13.31 11.58
C THR A 61 -2.72 -12.80 11.76
N ALA A 62 -2.40 -12.21 12.91
CA ALA A 62 -1.02 -11.84 13.22
C ALA A 62 -0.06 -13.03 13.21
N ARG A 63 -0.56 -14.25 13.47
CA ARG A 63 0.22 -15.49 13.35
C ARG A 63 0.61 -15.76 11.90
N GLU A 64 -0.35 -15.71 10.97
CA GLU A 64 -0.07 -15.92 9.55
C GLU A 64 0.87 -14.85 8.98
N PHE A 65 0.78 -13.62 9.48
CA PHE A 65 1.75 -12.57 9.14
C PHE A 65 3.16 -12.93 9.62
N ASN A 66 3.31 -13.36 10.88
CA ASN A 66 4.60 -13.84 11.41
C ASN A 66 5.14 -15.03 10.61
N ASP A 67 4.29 -15.99 10.26
CA ASP A 67 4.63 -17.13 9.40
C ASP A 67 5.12 -16.66 8.02
N TRP A 68 4.55 -15.58 7.48
CA TRP A 68 4.99 -15.01 6.21
C TRP A 68 6.33 -14.26 6.33
N VAL A 69 6.60 -13.57 7.44
CA VAL A 69 7.90 -12.97 7.73
C VAL A 69 8.98 -14.04 7.90
N ASP A 70 8.67 -15.14 8.61
CA ASP A 70 9.52 -16.34 8.71
C ASP A 70 9.81 -16.90 7.31
N TYR A 71 8.77 -17.15 6.53
CA TYR A 71 8.90 -17.61 5.15
C TYR A 71 9.81 -16.73 4.33
N CYS A 72 9.75 -15.41 4.49
CA CYS A 72 10.59 -14.49 3.73
C CYS A 72 12.03 -14.40 4.25
N ASN A 73 12.24 -14.39 5.58
CA ASN A 73 13.50 -13.91 6.16
C ASN A 73 14.28 -14.96 6.96
N ALA A 74 13.68 -16.06 7.40
CA ALA A 74 14.41 -17.07 8.15
C ALA A 74 15.50 -17.74 7.29
N PRO A 75 16.72 -17.96 7.83
CA PRO A 75 17.77 -18.70 7.12
C PRO A 75 17.28 -20.07 6.61
N LEU A 76 17.75 -20.48 5.43
CA LEU A 76 17.31 -21.73 4.83
C LEU A 76 17.61 -22.91 5.78
N GLY A 77 16.57 -23.68 6.12
CA GLY A 77 16.68 -24.89 6.94
C GLY A 77 16.41 -24.67 8.44
N THR A 78 16.31 -23.43 8.93
CA THR A 78 16.14 -23.16 10.37
C THR A 78 14.70 -23.24 10.87
N THR A 79 13.74 -23.07 9.97
CA THR A 79 12.29 -23.12 10.26
C THR A 79 11.55 -23.93 9.21
N THR A 80 10.36 -24.43 9.54
CA THR A 80 9.48 -25.09 8.57
C THR A 80 9.24 -24.20 7.34
N TRP A 81 8.99 -22.91 7.54
CA TRP A 81 8.70 -21.99 6.44
C TRP A 81 9.91 -21.71 5.55
N SER A 82 11.12 -21.61 6.11
CA SER A 82 12.35 -21.51 5.31
C SER A 82 12.58 -22.74 4.43
N GLN A 83 12.21 -23.94 4.92
CA GLN A 83 12.30 -25.19 4.15
C GLN A 83 11.25 -25.23 3.04
N VAL A 84 10.02 -24.79 3.32
CA VAL A 84 8.96 -24.63 2.30
C VAL A 84 9.35 -23.59 1.25
N ARG A 85 10.08 -22.53 1.62
CA ARG A 85 10.63 -21.55 0.66
C ARG A 85 11.64 -22.22 -0.26
N GLY A 86 12.54 -23.04 0.28
CA GLY A 86 13.51 -23.83 -0.50
C GLY A 86 14.64 -23.00 -1.13
N THR A 87 14.72 -21.70 -0.85
CA THR A 87 15.73 -20.77 -1.36
C THR A 87 16.40 -20.01 -0.22
N PRO A 88 17.52 -19.29 -0.47
CA PRO A 88 18.04 -18.31 0.48
C PRO A 88 16.98 -17.27 0.90
N PRO A 89 17.13 -16.63 2.07
CA PRO A 89 16.23 -15.58 2.53
C PRO A 89 16.06 -14.45 1.52
N PHE A 90 14.84 -13.92 1.44
CA PHE A 90 14.48 -12.79 0.60
C PHE A 90 14.88 -11.44 1.21
N ASN A 91 15.18 -11.41 2.51
CA ASN A 91 15.60 -10.21 3.25
C ASN A 91 14.61 -9.04 3.09
N VAL A 92 13.32 -9.32 3.21
CA VAL A 92 12.26 -8.32 3.10
C VAL A 92 12.30 -7.41 4.32
N GLU A 93 12.67 -6.15 4.08
CA GLU A 93 12.70 -5.10 5.10
C GLU A 93 11.35 -4.38 5.23
N PHE A 94 10.69 -4.03 4.13
CA PHE A 94 9.52 -3.15 4.13
C PHE A 94 8.20 -3.93 4.15
N TRP A 95 7.37 -3.63 5.15
CA TRP A 95 6.10 -4.32 5.40
C TRP A 95 4.97 -3.33 5.64
N GLY A 96 3.99 -3.33 4.73
CA GLY A 96 2.77 -2.55 4.83
C GLY A 96 1.83 -3.30 5.74
N ILE A 97 1.39 -2.72 6.84
CA ILE A 97 0.54 -3.40 7.81
C ILE A 97 -0.91 -3.10 7.47
N GLY A 98 -1.43 -3.74 6.44
CA GLY A 98 -2.70 -3.37 5.82
C GLY A 98 -2.50 -2.44 4.63
N ASN A 99 -3.60 -2.22 3.92
CA ASN A 99 -3.75 -1.26 2.84
C ASN A 99 -5.10 -0.57 3.03
N GLU A 100 -5.19 0.75 2.86
CA GLU A 100 -6.45 1.52 2.94
C GLU A 100 -7.41 1.01 4.02
N SER A 101 -6.91 0.90 5.25
CA SER A 101 -7.61 0.22 6.35
C SER A 101 -8.85 0.98 6.85
N TRP A 102 -8.99 2.25 6.44
CA TRP A 102 -10.18 3.08 6.59
C TRP A 102 -11.33 2.70 5.65
N GLY A 103 -11.06 1.90 4.60
CA GLY A 103 -12.05 1.48 3.62
C GLY A 103 -11.88 0.00 3.28
N CYS A 104 -11.45 -0.28 2.05
CA CYS A 104 -11.42 -1.63 1.49
C CYS A 104 -10.59 -2.65 2.31
N GLY A 105 -9.64 -2.16 3.12
CA GLY A 105 -8.81 -2.95 4.03
C GLY A 105 -9.46 -3.39 5.34
N GLY A 106 -10.70 -2.97 5.64
CA GLY A 106 -11.43 -3.44 6.82
C GLY A 106 -12.38 -2.46 7.50
N ASP A 107 -12.65 -1.29 6.90
CA ASP A 107 -13.58 -0.25 7.41
C ASP A 107 -13.36 0.10 8.89
N PHE A 108 -12.10 0.17 9.32
CA PHE A 108 -11.75 0.46 10.72
C PHE A 108 -11.95 1.93 11.04
N ARG A 109 -12.15 2.26 12.32
CA ARG A 109 -11.78 3.57 12.88
C ARG A 109 -10.27 3.65 13.13
N PRO A 110 -9.65 4.85 13.16
CA PRO A 110 -8.21 4.96 13.31
C PRO A 110 -7.66 4.32 14.60
N GLU A 111 -8.37 4.43 15.72
CA GLU A 111 -8.00 3.80 16.98
C GLU A 111 -8.16 2.27 16.98
N GLU A 112 -9.10 1.73 16.21
CA GLU A 112 -9.26 0.28 16.01
C GLU A 112 -8.11 -0.26 15.17
N TYR A 113 -7.80 0.45 14.09
CA TYR A 113 -6.65 0.13 13.24
C TYR A 113 -5.33 0.19 14.03
N ALA A 114 -5.14 1.15 14.92
CA ALA A 114 -3.99 1.19 15.82
C ALA A 114 -3.90 -0.05 16.72
N VAL A 115 -5.03 -0.67 17.09
CA VAL A 115 -5.03 -1.95 17.80
C VAL A 115 -4.51 -3.08 16.92
N GLU A 116 -5.01 -3.19 15.69
CA GLU A 116 -4.57 -4.22 14.74
C GLU A 116 -3.10 -4.04 14.34
N PHE A 117 -2.65 -2.81 14.06
CA PHE A 117 -1.24 -2.52 13.79
C PHE A 117 -0.34 -3.04 14.92
N ARG A 118 -0.68 -2.77 16.19
CA ARG A 118 0.10 -3.29 17.32
C ARG A 118 0.06 -4.81 17.40
N ARG A 119 -1.09 -5.43 17.10
CA ARG A 119 -1.24 -6.89 17.12
C ARG A 119 -0.33 -7.54 16.09
N PHE A 120 -0.28 -7.02 14.87
CA PHE A 120 0.55 -7.53 13.78
C PHE A 120 2.04 -7.27 13.98
N THR A 121 2.43 -6.16 14.63
CA THR A 121 3.84 -5.77 14.78
C THR A 121 4.46 -6.20 16.10
N SER A 122 3.72 -6.88 16.97
CA SER A 122 4.23 -7.31 18.28
C SER A 122 5.09 -8.58 18.14
N TRP A 123 6.35 -8.50 18.56
CA TRP A 123 7.27 -9.65 18.62
C TRP A 123 7.47 -10.39 17.29
N VAL A 124 7.36 -9.67 16.16
CA VAL A 124 7.68 -10.23 14.85
C VAL A 124 9.19 -10.52 14.77
N PRO A 125 9.61 -11.76 14.47
CA PRO A 125 11.01 -12.10 14.37
C PRO A 125 11.63 -11.48 13.10
N GLY A 126 12.69 -10.68 13.27
CA GLY A 126 13.40 -10.07 12.14
C GLY A 126 14.40 -10.98 11.44
N PHE A 127 14.84 -12.07 12.07
CA PHE A 127 15.89 -12.98 11.55
C PHE A 127 17.19 -12.26 11.12
N GLY A 128 17.56 -11.20 11.86
CA GLY A 128 18.70 -10.33 11.52
C GLY A 128 18.40 -9.25 10.48
N VAL A 129 17.19 -9.22 9.92
CA VAL A 129 16.71 -8.17 9.00
C VAL A 129 16.04 -7.04 9.81
N PRO A 130 16.39 -5.77 9.57
CA PRO A 130 15.75 -4.63 10.24
C PRO A 130 14.37 -4.36 9.61
N LEU A 131 13.32 -4.95 10.19
CA LEU A 131 11.95 -4.76 9.70
C LEU A 131 11.48 -3.31 9.82
N LYS A 132 10.84 -2.82 8.76
CA LYS A 132 10.30 -1.48 8.61
C LYS A 132 8.79 -1.58 8.39
N PHE A 133 8.03 -1.34 9.45
CA PHE A 133 6.57 -1.40 9.39
C PHE A 133 5.99 -0.06 8.96
N ILE A 134 5.15 -0.10 7.93
CA ILE A 134 4.45 1.04 7.35
C ILE A 134 2.95 0.81 7.60
N PRO A 135 2.35 1.42 8.63
CA PRO A 135 0.90 1.43 8.76
C PRO A 135 0.22 2.15 7.59
N ALA A 136 -0.97 1.67 7.22
CA ALA A 136 -1.90 2.28 6.28
C ALA A 136 -2.32 3.67 6.81
N GLY A 137 -1.86 4.70 6.12
CA GLY A 137 -2.15 6.08 6.45
C GLY A 137 -3.47 6.57 5.85
N PRO A 138 -3.67 7.89 5.82
CA PRO A 138 -4.96 8.52 5.53
C PRO A 138 -5.22 8.57 4.02
N ASN A 139 -6.51 8.68 3.68
CA ASN A 139 -6.93 9.11 2.36
C ASN A 139 -6.90 10.65 2.29
N GLY A 140 -5.97 11.19 1.52
CA GLY A 140 -5.87 12.62 1.24
C GLY A 140 -5.88 13.46 2.52
N GLY A 141 -6.92 14.28 2.69
CA GLY A 141 -7.04 15.25 3.79
C GLY A 141 -7.64 14.72 5.09
N ASP A 142 -7.78 13.40 5.29
CA ASP A 142 -8.33 12.86 6.54
C ASP A 142 -7.34 12.97 7.71
N LEU A 143 -7.26 14.15 8.32
CA LEU A 143 -6.43 14.42 9.48
C LEU A 143 -6.90 13.65 10.73
N ASN A 144 -8.18 13.26 10.80
CA ASN A 144 -8.69 12.49 11.92
C ASN A 144 -8.12 11.08 11.93
N TRP A 145 -7.92 10.48 10.75
CA TRP A 145 -7.25 9.19 10.63
C TRP A 145 -5.83 9.22 11.21
N THR A 146 -5.03 10.20 10.78
CA THR A 146 -3.68 10.41 11.30
C THR A 146 -3.70 10.68 12.79
N ARG A 147 -4.50 11.63 13.26
CA ARG A 147 -4.59 11.98 14.68
C ARG A 147 -4.96 10.78 15.55
N GLY A 148 -6.04 10.08 15.20
CA GLY A 148 -6.57 8.95 15.96
C GLY A 148 -5.58 7.80 16.06
N PHE A 149 -4.85 7.48 14.98
CA PHE A 149 -3.86 6.41 14.98
C PHE A 149 -2.69 6.74 15.92
N PHE A 150 -2.08 7.91 15.76
CA PHE A 150 -0.92 8.32 16.56
C PHE A 150 -1.29 8.50 18.04
N GLU A 151 -2.45 9.12 18.33
CA GLU A 151 -2.95 9.26 19.69
C GLU A 151 -3.17 7.90 20.37
N ALA A 152 -3.83 6.96 19.68
CA ALA A 152 -4.10 5.64 20.23
C ALA A 152 -2.82 4.84 20.51
N LEU A 153 -1.78 4.98 19.67
CA LEU A 153 -0.47 4.39 19.92
C LEU A 153 0.21 4.99 21.14
N VAL A 154 0.36 6.33 21.18
CA VAL A 154 1.08 7.04 22.24
C VAL A 154 0.37 6.86 23.59
N ARG A 155 -0.96 6.91 23.62
CA ARG A 155 -1.77 6.67 24.83
C ARG A 155 -1.52 5.28 25.43
N LYS A 156 -1.27 4.26 24.59
CA LYS A 156 -0.89 2.93 25.09
C LYS A 156 0.54 2.91 25.62
N SER A 157 1.48 3.44 24.85
CA SER A 157 2.87 3.65 25.26
C SER A 157 3.59 4.48 24.20
N PRO A 158 4.21 5.63 24.55
CA PRO A 158 4.96 6.46 23.60
C PRO A 158 6.06 5.68 22.85
N GLY A 159 6.63 4.66 23.49
CA GLY A 159 7.67 3.82 22.90
C GLY A 159 7.21 2.99 21.69
N LEU A 160 5.90 2.86 21.44
CA LEU A 160 5.35 2.17 20.29
C LEU A 160 5.57 2.94 18.98
N LEU A 161 5.78 4.25 19.02
CA LEU A 161 6.12 5.04 17.82
C LEU A 161 7.38 4.52 17.13
N ARG A 162 8.33 3.94 17.88
CA ARG A 162 9.55 3.32 17.33
C ARG A 162 9.27 2.11 16.42
N ARG A 163 8.06 1.54 16.44
CA ARG A 163 7.65 0.47 15.52
C ARG A 163 7.19 1.02 14.17
N VAL A 164 6.80 2.28 14.10
CA VAL A 164 6.33 2.93 12.88
C VAL A 164 7.55 3.46 12.14
N TRP A 165 7.85 2.89 10.98
CA TRP A 165 8.95 3.38 10.15
C TRP A 165 8.50 4.51 9.23
N GLY A 166 7.32 4.37 8.62
CA GLY A 166 6.75 5.34 7.70
C GLY A 166 5.23 5.36 7.75
N TRP A 167 4.62 6.49 7.42
CA TRP A 167 3.17 6.71 7.40
C TRP A 167 2.69 6.75 5.93
N ALA A 168 1.81 5.81 5.55
CA ALA A 168 1.36 5.61 4.17
C ALA A 168 0.26 6.60 3.74
N LEU A 169 0.63 7.82 3.41
CA LEU A 169 -0.32 8.82 2.88
C LEU A 169 -0.69 8.48 1.43
N HIS A 170 -1.98 8.34 1.16
CA HIS A 170 -2.51 8.10 -0.19
C HIS A 170 -3.17 9.37 -0.72
N TYR A 171 -2.85 9.79 -1.94
CA TYR A 171 -3.59 10.87 -2.61
C TYR A 171 -3.51 10.80 -4.14
N TYR A 172 -4.64 10.46 -4.77
CA TYR A 172 -4.82 10.66 -6.19
C TYR A 172 -5.47 12.03 -6.46
N CYS A 173 -4.91 12.79 -7.39
CA CYS A 173 -5.45 14.09 -7.82
C CYS A 173 -6.76 13.95 -8.64
N GLY A 174 -7.12 12.71 -8.99
CA GLY A 174 -8.39 12.34 -9.60
C GLY A 174 -8.45 12.72 -11.08
N THR A 175 -9.59 13.29 -11.48
CA THR A 175 -9.93 13.58 -12.88
C THR A 175 -10.46 15.00 -13.04
N ALA A 176 -10.09 15.66 -14.13
CA ALA A 176 -10.76 16.85 -14.67
C ALA A 176 -10.72 16.72 -16.21
N GLY A 177 -11.89 16.72 -16.86
CA GLY A 177 -12.03 16.22 -18.23
C GLY A 177 -11.75 14.71 -18.36
N GLY A 178 -11.60 14.23 -19.60
CA GLY A 178 -11.15 12.88 -19.92
C GLY A 178 -9.62 12.78 -19.94
N PRO A 179 -9.02 11.57 -20.07
CA PRO A 179 -7.57 11.41 -20.14
C PRO A 179 -6.97 12.06 -21.40
N VAL A 180 -7.65 11.97 -22.54
CA VAL A 180 -7.21 12.50 -23.85
C VAL A 180 -7.93 13.79 -24.21
N GLU A 181 -9.25 13.84 -24.01
CA GLU A 181 -10.08 15.00 -24.33
C GLU A 181 -10.33 15.83 -23.07
N PHE A 182 -9.75 17.03 -23.04
CA PHE A 182 -9.94 18.02 -21.98
C PHE A 182 -9.70 19.41 -22.54
N ASN A 183 -10.32 20.42 -21.93
CA ASN A 183 -10.06 21.81 -22.25
C ASN A 183 -8.94 22.41 -21.38
N THR A 184 -8.58 23.67 -21.64
CA THR A 184 -7.51 24.39 -20.90
C THR A 184 -7.81 24.52 -19.41
N ASP A 185 -9.05 24.76 -19.01
CA ASP A 185 -9.42 24.94 -17.61
C ASP A 185 -9.29 23.61 -16.85
N GLU A 186 -9.76 22.51 -17.45
CA GLU A 186 -9.62 21.15 -16.90
C GLU A 186 -8.16 20.71 -16.82
N TYR A 187 -7.32 21.15 -17.76
CA TYR A 187 -5.87 20.92 -17.70
C TYR A 187 -5.28 21.55 -16.44
N TYR A 188 -5.51 22.86 -16.21
CA TYR A 188 -4.96 23.55 -15.04
C TYR A 188 -5.63 23.13 -13.73
N GLU A 189 -6.91 22.76 -13.76
CA GLU A 189 -7.61 22.23 -12.59
C GLU A 189 -6.93 20.96 -12.08
N LEU A 190 -6.62 20.00 -12.96
CA LEU A 190 -5.98 18.75 -12.55
C LEU A 190 -4.56 18.97 -12.03
N LEU A 191 -3.79 19.87 -12.66
CA LEU A 191 -2.47 20.26 -12.14
C LEU A 191 -2.57 20.92 -10.76
N GLY A 192 -3.55 21.80 -10.55
CA GLY A 192 -3.80 22.42 -9.25
C GLY A 192 -4.14 21.40 -8.17
N ARG A 193 -4.92 20.36 -8.52
CA ARG A 193 -5.18 19.23 -7.62
C ARG A 193 -3.90 18.43 -7.32
N ALA A 194 -3.04 18.18 -8.30
CA ALA A 194 -1.76 17.50 -8.06
C ALA A 194 -0.89 18.27 -7.06
N VAL A 195 -0.80 19.60 -7.21
CA VAL A 195 -0.03 20.47 -6.30
C VAL A 195 -0.56 20.44 -4.86
N ARG A 196 -1.84 20.10 -4.64
CA ARG A 196 -2.43 19.93 -3.30
C ARG A 196 -1.65 18.92 -2.44
N MET A 197 -0.92 17.99 -3.04
CA MET A 197 -0.06 17.04 -2.33
C MET A 197 0.86 17.74 -1.33
N GLU A 198 1.42 18.91 -1.66
CA GLU A 198 2.31 19.64 -0.75
C GLU A 198 1.57 20.06 0.53
N GLN A 199 0.35 20.58 0.40
CA GLN A 199 -0.46 20.98 1.54
C GLN A 199 -0.81 19.76 2.41
N LEU A 200 -1.17 18.63 1.80
CA LEU A 200 -1.48 17.40 2.53
C LEU A 200 -0.29 16.90 3.34
N ILE A 201 0.92 16.90 2.75
CA ILE A 201 2.16 16.54 3.45
C ILE A 201 2.36 17.47 4.65
N ARG A 202 2.24 18.79 4.47
CA ARG A 202 2.44 19.77 5.55
C ARG A 202 1.44 19.60 6.69
N ASP A 203 0.16 19.40 6.36
CA ASP A 203 -0.90 19.22 7.34
C ASP A 203 -0.69 17.94 8.15
N HIS A 204 -0.46 16.81 7.48
CA HIS A 204 -0.21 15.55 8.18
C HIS A 204 1.09 15.58 8.97
N TRP A 205 2.14 16.24 8.47
CA TRP A 205 3.40 16.42 9.18
C TRP A 205 3.21 17.18 10.49
N ALA A 206 2.38 18.23 10.47
CA ALA A 206 2.06 19.00 11.66
C ALA A 206 1.32 18.14 12.69
N ILE A 207 0.32 17.36 12.28
CA ILE A 207 -0.42 16.44 13.16
C ILE A 207 0.52 15.36 13.73
N MET A 208 1.35 14.74 12.89
CA MET A 208 2.33 13.75 13.33
C MET A 208 3.28 14.34 14.38
N GLY A 209 3.75 15.58 14.17
CA GLY A 209 4.63 16.30 15.09
C GLY A 209 4.03 16.60 16.47
N GLU A 210 2.70 16.55 16.62
CA GLU A 210 2.07 16.64 17.96
C GLU A 210 2.44 15.45 18.85
N TYR A 211 2.63 14.27 18.25
CA TYR A 211 2.89 12.99 18.90
C TYR A 211 4.34 12.50 18.76
N ASP A 212 4.97 12.74 17.61
CA ASP A 212 6.35 12.39 17.29
C ASP A 212 7.21 13.67 17.18
N ARG A 213 7.53 14.27 18.33
CA ARG A 213 8.25 15.55 18.44
C ARG A 213 9.66 15.53 17.84
N GLU A 214 10.23 14.34 17.68
CA GLU A 214 11.56 14.15 17.10
C GLU A 214 11.51 13.80 15.60
N HIS A 215 10.31 13.74 15.01
CA HIS A 215 10.09 13.44 13.59
C HIS A 215 10.83 12.18 13.12
N ARG A 216 10.72 11.11 13.90
CA ARG A 216 11.33 9.80 13.61
C ARG A 216 10.54 9.04 12.54
N VAL A 217 9.22 9.19 12.53
CA VAL A 217 8.33 8.56 11.55
C VAL A 217 8.39 9.34 10.23
N LYS A 218 8.68 8.62 9.14
CA LYS A 218 8.75 9.19 7.80
C LYS A 218 7.38 9.22 7.14
N PHE A 219 7.26 9.90 6.01
CA PHE A 219 6.21 9.57 5.04
C PHE A 219 6.65 8.43 4.13
N ALA A 220 5.71 7.57 3.78
CA ALA A 220 5.82 6.59 2.71
C ALA A 220 4.63 6.82 1.76
N ILE A 221 4.71 7.82 0.87
CA ILE A 221 3.60 8.17 -0.03
C ILE A 221 3.56 7.10 -1.14
N ASP A 222 2.86 6.01 -0.87
CA ASP A 222 2.87 4.77 -1.65
C ASP A 222 1.69 4.64 -2.62
N GLU A 223 0.75 5.58 -2.60
CA GLU A 223 -0.29 5.74 -3.61
C GLU A 223 -0.50 7.21 -3.98
N TRP A 224 -0.22 7.56 -5.24
CA TRP A 224 -0.42 8.91 -5.77
C TRP A 224 -0.48 8.92 -7.30
N GLY A 225 -0.99 10.02 -7.86
CA GLY A 225 -1.04 10.24 -9.31
C GLY A 225 -2.40 10.70 -9.81
N ALA A 226 -2.59 10.67 -11.13
CA ALA A 226 -3.91 10.87 -11.73
C ALA A 226 -4.71 9.57 -11.70
N TRP A 227 -6.03 9.69 -11.52
CA TRP A 227 -6.95 8.56 -11.66
C TRP A 227 -8.16 9.06 -12.44
N HIS A 228 -8.22 8.71 -13.71
CA HIS A 228 -9.23 9.24 -14.64
C HIS A 228 -10.59 8.58 -14.42
N LYS A 229 -11.62 9.19 -14.99
CA LYS A 229 -13.01 8.72 -14.90
C LYS A 229 -13.17 7.28 -15.38
N ALA A 230 -13.97 6.49 -14.66
CA ALA A 230 -14.40 5.17 -15.13
C ALA A 230 -15.11 5.27 -16.49
N GLY A 231 -14.86 4.32 -17.38
CA GLY A 231 -15.28 4.36 -18.78
C GLY A 231 -14.18 4.83 -19.75
N SER A 232 -13.04 5.29 -19.26
CA SER A 232 -11.88 5.73 -20.07
C SER A 232 -10.78 4.68 -20.24
N GLU A 233 -11.07 3.45 -19.81
CA GLU A 233 -10.16 2.31 -19.91
C GLU A 233 -9.93 1.92 -21.38
N VAL A 234 -8.72 1.48 -21.68
CA VAL A 234 -8.26 1.10 -23.02
C VAL A 234 -9.05 -0.09 -23.59
N ALA A 235 -9.54 -0.98 -22.73
CA ALA A 235 -10.41 -2.08 -23.11
C ALA A 235 -11.37 -2.49 -21.98
N PRO A 236 -12.52 -3.13 -22.28
CA PRO A 236 -13.54 -3.47 -21.27
C PRO A 236 -13.09 -4.36 -20.11
N HIS A 237 -11.98 -5.09 -20.27
CA HIS A 237 -11.42 -5.97 -19.25
C HIS A 237 -10.12 -5.46 -18.63
N HIS A 238 -9.66 -4.26 -19.05
CA HIS A 238 -8.47 -3.61 -18.49
C HIS A 238 -8.91 -2.73 -17.32
N LEU A 239 -9.24 -3.34 -16.18
CA LEU A 239 -9.61 -2.61 -14.97
C LEU A 239 -8.56 -1.53 -14.66
N PHE A 240 -8.99 -0.25 -14.67
CA PHE A 240 -8.15 0.93 -14.48
C PHE A 240 -7.01 1.14 -15.51
N GLY A 241 -6.97 0.36 -16.59
CA GLY A 241 -5.98 0.54 -17.65
C GLY A 241 -6.31 1.76 -18.50
N GLN A 242 -5.84 2.93 -18.09
CA GLN A 242 -6.15 4.23 -18.70
C GLN A 242 -4.99 4.76 -19.55
N ILE A 243 -5.31 5.60 -20.55
CA ILE A 243 -4.29 6.21 -21.43
C ILE A 243 -3.51 7.27 -20.64
N GLY A 244 -2.19 7.13 -20.60
CA GLY A 244 -1.27 8.16 -20.11
C GLY A 244 -0.95 9.19 -21.19
N THR A 245 -0.94 10.47 -20.82
CA THR A 245 -0.68 11.61 -21.71
C THR A 245 0.43 12.52 -21.16
N MET A 246 0.80 13.56 -21.92
CA MET A 246 1.72 14.59 -21.44
C MET A 246 1.22 15.28 -20.17
N ARG A 247 -0.10 15.40 -19.96
CA ARG A 247 -0.66 15.97 -18.73
C ARG A 247 -0.30 15.12 -17.52
N ASP A 248 -0.39 13.79 -17.64
CA ASP A 248 -0.02 12.84 -16.58
C ASP A 248 1.48 12.89 -16.28
N ALA A 249 2.32 13.07 -17.31
CA ALA A 249 3.75 13.28 -17.14
C ALA A 249 4.07 14.59 -16.37
N VAL A 250 3.35 15.69 -16.65
CA VAL A 250 3.50 16.93 -15.88
C VAL A 250 3.04 16.74 -14.42
N ILE A 251 1.92 16.04 -14.18
CA ILE A 251 1.46 15.70 -12.82
C ILE A 251 2.53 14.93 -12.07
N ALA A 252 3.15 13.94 -12.71
CA ALA A 252 4.26 13.18 -12.14
C ALA A 252 5.45 14.08 -11.79
N GLY A 253 5.87 14.93 -12.72
CA GLY A 253 6.97 15.89 -12.49
C GLY A 253 6.69 16.82 -11.32
N LEU A 254 5.52 17.46 -11.27
CA LEU A 254 5.12 18.35 -10.17
C LEU A 254 5.12 17.63 -8.81
N THR A 255 4.60 16.42 -8.76
CA THR A 255 4.49 15.66 -7.51
C THR A 255 5.87 15.20 -7.01
N LEU A 256 6.74 14.74 -7.92
CA LEU A 256 8.12 14.37 -7.57
C LEU A 256 8.94 15.58 -7.12
N ASP A 257 8.74 16.74 -7.75
CA ASP A 257 9.34 18.01 -7.30
C ASP A 257 8.91 18.37 -5.88
N ILE A 258 7.64 18.15 -5.53
CA ILE A 258 7.14 18.36 -4.16
C ILE A 258 7.82 17.42 -3.18
N PHE A 259 8.01 16.14 -3.52
CA PHE A 259 8.65 15.16 -2.64
C PHE A 259 10.14 15.44 -2.41
N HIS A 260 10.81 16.10 -3.36
CA HIS A 260 12.25 16.35 -3.29
C HIS A 260 12.62 17.57 -2.41
N ARG A 261 11.71 18.54 -2.27
CA ARG A 261 11.93 19.78 -1.52
C ARG A 261 11.88 19.57 -0.01
#